data_AF-A0A257EXM7-F1
#
_entry.id   AF-A0A257EXM7-F1
#
_cell.length_a   1.000
_cell.length_b   1.000
_cell.length_c   1.000
_cell.angle_alpha   90.00
_cell.angle_beta   90.00
_cell.angle_gamma   90.00
#
_symmetry.space_group_name_H-M   'P 1'
#
loop_
_entity.id
_entity.type
_entity.pdbx_description
1 polymer ?
#
loop_
_entity_poly.entity_id
_entity_poly.type
_entity_poly.pdbx_seq_one_letter_code
_entity_poly.pdbx_strand_id
1 'polypeptide(L)'
;MGETRHSKVLIIGSGPAGYTAAVYSARAMLEPILVQGLQPGGQLTITTEVENWPGDSHVMGPDLMVRMEEHARAMGAEIISDYISSLDLSQRPFVAQADSGTTYTADAVILATGAQAKWLGLPSE
;
A
#
# COMPACT_ATOMS: atom_id res chain seq x y z
N MET A 1 24.58 6.90 -6.67
CA MET A 1 23.35 7.72 -6.58
C MET A 1 22.19 6.74 -6.69
N GLY A 2 21.23 6.79 -5.75
CA GLY A 2 20.06 5.91 -5.79
C GLY A 2 19.21 6.20 -7.02
N GLU A 3 18.45 5.20 -7.48
CA GLU A 3 17.49 5.37 -8.56
C GLU A 3 16.43 6.41 -8.16
N THR A 4 16.05 7.29 -9.10
CA THR A 4 14.94 8.23 -8.89
C THR A 4 13.78 7.86 -9.80
N ARG A 5 12.61 7.67 -9.21
CA ARG A 5 11.38 7.27 -9.91
C ARG A 5 10.32 8.35 -9.73
N HIS A 6 9.70 8.79 -10.81
CA HIS A 6 8.62 9.78 -10.77
C HIS A 6 7.27 9.11 -11.06
N SER A 7 6.22 9.56 -10.37
CA SER A 7 4.84 9.11 -10.59
C SER A 7 3.85 10.25 -10.42
N LYS A 8 2.72 10.21 -11.12
CA LYS A 8 1.65 11.20 -10.87
C LYS A 8 1.01 10.98 -9.50
N VAL A 9 0.86 9.71 -9.10
CA VAL A 9 0.30 9.30 -7.81
C VAL A 9 1.18 8.24 -7.19
N LEU A 10 1.73 8.55 -6.01
CA LEU A 10 2.41 7.59 -5.15
C LEU A 10 1.48 7.17 -4.01
N ILE A 11 1.29 5.86 -3.84
CA ILE A 11 0.48 5.28 -2.79
C ILE A 11 1.41 4.59 -1.79
N ILE A 12 1.32 4.95 -0.52
CA ILE A 12 2.18 4.40 0.54
C ILE A 12 1.31 3.53 1.44
N GLY A 13 1.47 2.21 1.33
CA GLY A 13 0.72 1.21 2.09
C GLY A 13 -0.12 0.29 1.20
N SER A 14 -0.17 -0.99 1.58
CA SER A 14 -0.76 -2.09 0.80
C SER A 14 -1.96 -2.76 1.48
N GLY A 15 -2.64 -2.06 2.40
CA GLY A 15 -3.93 -2.53 2.91
C GLY A 15 -5.06 -2.37 1.87
N PRO A 16 -6.31 -2.69 2.27
CA PRO A 16 -7.49 -2.51 1.41
C PRO A 16 -7.62 -1.09 0.83
N ALA A 17 -7.28 -0.07 1.64
CA ALA A 17 -7.29 1.32 1.22
C ALA A 17 -6.28 1.59 0.09
N GLY A 18 -5.05 1.07 0.22
CA GLY A 18 -3.98 1.25 -0.77
C GLY A 18 -4.32 0.57 -2.08
N TYR A 19 -4.73 -0.71 -2.04
CA TYR A 19 -5.09 -1.44 -3.26
C TYR A 19 -6.33 -0.85 -3.96
N THR A 20 -7.32 -0.38 -3.19
CA THR A 20 -8.47 0.32 -3.78
C THR A 20 -8.04 1.62 -4.47
N ALA A 21 -7.19 2.43 -3.82
CA ALA A 21 -6.65 3.65 -4.43
C ALA A 21 -5.85 3.36 -5.70
N ALA A 22 -5.08 2.26 -5.72
CA ALA A 22 -4.30 1.82 -6.86
C ALA A 22 -5.20 1.42 -8.04
N VAL A 23 -6.25 0.62 -7.80
CA VAL A 23 -7.24 0.23 -8.81
C VAL A 23 -7.84 1.47 -9.48
N TYR A 24 -8.32 2.44 -8.70
CA TYR A 24 -8.97 3.62 -9.25
C TYR A 24 -7.99 4.57 -9.95
N SER A 25 -6.78 4.75 -9.41
CA SER A 25 -5.76 5.59 -10.04
C SER A 25 -5.27 4.99 -11.36
N ALA A 26 -5.11 3.66 -11.43
CA ALA A 26 -4.71 2.97 -12.65
C ALA A 26 -5.80 3.06 -13.72
N ARG A 27 -7.07 2.85 -13.35
CA ARG A 27 -8.22 3.04 -14.25
C ARG A 27 -8.37 4.47 -14.78
N ALA A 28 -7.87 5.46 -14.05
CA ALA A 28 -7.83 6.85 -14.46
C ALA A 28 -6.60 7.20 -15.34
N MET A 29 -5.82 6.20 -15.78
CA MET A 29 -4.61 6.38 -16.59
C MET A 29 -3.55 7.26 -15.91
N LEU A 30 -3.46 7.17 -14.57
CA LEU A 30 -2.46 7.91 -13.78
C LEU A 30 -1.18 7.12 -13.54
N GLU A 31 -1.11 5.85 -13.97
CA GLU A 31 0.08 4.98 -13.82
C GLU A 31 0.62 5.00 -12.37
N PRO A 32 -0.20 4.64 -11.37
CA PRO A 32 0.17 4.79 -9.96
C PRO A 32 1.28 3.82 -9.57
N ILE A 33 2.17 4.28 -8.70
CA ILE A 33 3.11 3.41 -7.98
C ILE A 33 2.59 3.22 -6.56
N LEU A 34 2.45 1.96 -6.12
CA LEU A 34 2.14 1.59 -4.74
C LEU A 34 3.37 0.94 -4.09
N VAL A 35 3.80 1.49 -2.96
CA VAL A 35 4.87 0.91 -2.12
C VAL A 35 4.24 0.16 -0.94
N GLN A 36 4.52 -1.14 -0.83
CA GLN A 36 3.76 -2.03 0.03
C GLN A 36 4.02 -1.84 1.53
N GLY A 37 5.24 -1.47 1.90
CA GLY A 37 5.69 -1.41 3.30
C GLY A 37 6.06 -2.79 3.87
N LEU A 38 6.27 -2.84 5.18
CA LEU A 38 6.80 -4.02 5.89
C LEU A 38 5.85 -5.23 5.90
N GLN A 39 4.54 -4.98 5.83
CA GLN A 39 3.51 -6.02 5.86
C GLN A 39 2.61 -5.87 4.63
N PRO A 40 2.99 -6.45 3.47
CA PRO A 40 2.14 -6.54 2.29
C PRO A 40 0.74 -7.06 2.65
N GLY A 41 -0.32 -6.39 2.19
CA GLY A 41 -1.72 -6.72 2.53
C GLY A 41 -2.20 -6.15 3.87
N GLY A 42 -1.32 -5.58 4.70
CA GLY A 42 -1.67 -4.99 5.98
C GLY A 42 -2.25 -5.99 6.99
N GLN A 43 -3.05 -5.52 7.94
CA GLN A 43 -3.53 -6.33 9.08
C GLN A 43 -4.37 -7.54 8.69
N LEU A 44 -5.02 -7.55 7.53
CA LEU A 44 -5.83 -8.71 7.12
C LEU A 44 -4.99 -9.95 6.82
N THR A 45 -3.66 -9.83 6.70
CA THR A 45 -2.79 -11.00 6.53
C THR A 45 -2.58 -11.80 7.82
N ILE A 46 -2.95 -11.24 8.97
CA ILE A 46 -2.84 -11.91 10.29
C ILE A 46 -4.21 -12.27 10.89
N THR A 47 -5.31 -12.01 10.17
CA THR A 47 -6.63 -12.53 10.54
C THR A 47 -6.91 -13.80 9.75
N THR A 48 -7.64 -14.74 10.35
CA THR A 48 -8.07 -15.94 9.66
C THR A 48 -9.28 -15.63 8.78
N GLU A 49 -10.43 -15.31 9.38
CA GLU A 49 -11.71 -15.24 8.69
C GLU A 49 -12.25 -13.81 8.64
N VAL A 50 -12.77 -13.44 7.47
CA VAL A 50 -13.46 -12.17 7.21
C VAL A 50 -14.86 -12.49 6.69
N GLU A 51 -15.88 -12.11 7.46
CA GLU A 51 -17.30 -12.40 7.16
C GLU A 51 -18.12 -11.14 6.90
N ASN A 52 -17.49 -9.98 7.03
CA ASN A 52 -18.13 -8.67 6.94
C ASN A 52 -17.60 -7.82 5.78
N TRP A 53 -16.95 -8.45 4.79
CA TRP A 53 -16.52 -7.79 3.56
C TRP A 53 -17.60 -7.92 2.48
N PRO A 54 -18.25 -6.81 2.06
CA PRO A 54 -19.26 -6.88 1.02
C PRO A 54 -18.67 -7.43 -0.29
N GLY A 55 -19.24 -8.53 -0.79
CA GLY A 55 -18.74 -9.24 -1.97
C GLY A 55 -18.33 -10.68 -1.69
N ASP A 56 -18.03 -11.00 -0.41
CA ASP A 56 -17.79 -12.36 0.06
C ASP A 56 -18.58 -12.60 1.36
N SER A 57 -19.40 -13.64 1.44
CA SER A 57 -20.05 -14.00 2.71
C SER A 57 -19.04 -14.55 3.74
N HIS A 58 -17.90 -15.05 3.26
CA HIS A 58 -16.78 -15.55 4.04
C HIS A 58 -15.54 -15.59 3.14
N VAL A 59 -14.40 -15.13 3.63
CA VAL A 59 -13.09 -15.26 2.96
C VAL A 59 -11.97 -15.28 4.00
N MET A 60 -10.88 -15.99 3.71
CA MET A 60 -9.64 -15.82 4.45
C MET A 60 -9.04 -14.42 4.24
N GLY A 61 -8.56 -13.79 5.31
CA GLY A 61 -7.94 -12.47 5.27
C GLY A 61 -6.76 -12.36 4.26
N PRO A 62 -5.78 -13.28 4.29
CA PRO A 62 -4.69 -13.31 3.32
C PRO A 62 -5.18 -13.43 1.87
N ASP A 63 -6.18 -14.29 1.62
CA ASP A 63 -6.72 -14.52 0.27
C ASP A 63 -7.44 -13.27 -0.27
N LEU A 64 -8.14 -12.52 0.60
CA LEU A 64 -8.72 -11.24 0.21
C LEU A 64 -7.63 -10.25 -0.21
N MET A 65 -6.50 -10.19 0.49
CA MET A 65 -5.40 -9.27 0.15
C MET A 65 -4.67 -9.65 -1.14
N VAL A 66 -4.47 -10.94 -1.38
CA VAL A 66 -3.94 -11.43 -2.66
C VAL A 66 -4.86 -11.01 -3.81
N ARG A 67 -6.18 -11.24 -3.70
CA ARG A 67 -7.15 -10.84 -4.73
C ARG A 67 -7.15 -9.33 -4.98
N MET A 68 -7.02 -8.51 -3.93
CA MET A 68 -6.94 -7.06 -4.07
C MET A 68 -5.64 -6.61 -4.77
N GLU A 69 -4.51 -7.22 -4.43
CA GLU A 69 -3.22 -6.95 -5.10
C GLU A 69 -3.27 -7.33 -6.58
N GLU A 70 -3.76 -8.53 -6.89
CA GLU A 70 -3.91 -9.02 -8.27
C GLU A 70 -4.80 -8.09 -9.09
N HIS A 71 -5.93 -7.63 -8.53
CA HIS A 71 -6.81 -6.68 -9.20
C HIS A 71 -6.11 -5.33 -9.47
N ALA A 72 -5.35 -4.82 -8.50
CA ALA A 72 -4.57 -3.59 -8.70
C ALA A 72 -3.53 -3.76 -9.83
N ARG A 73 -2.78 -4.87 -9.86
CA ARG A 73 -1.83 -5.18 -10.95
C ARG A 73 -2.53 -5.31 -12.29
N ALA A 74 -3.67 -6.02 -12.35
CA ALA A 74 -4.44 -6.23 -13.57
C ALA A 74 -4.99 -4.92 -14.16
N MET A 75 -5.28 -3.92 -13.33
CA MET A 75 -5.70 -2.59 -13.77
C MET A 75 -4.53 -1.69 -14.21
N GLY A 76 -3.28 -2.12 -14.02
CA GLY A 76 -2.08 -1.40 -14.44
C GLY A 76 -1.38 -0.62 -13.32
N ALA A 77 -1.69 -0.87 -12.05
CA ALA A 77 -0.90 -0.31 -10.96
C ALA A 77 0.46 -1.01 -10.86
N GLU A 78 1.52 -0.24 -10.68
CA GLU A 78 2.83 -0.78 -10.36
C GLU A 78 2.95 -0.95 -8.85
N ILE A 79 3.25 -2.16 -8.40
CA ILE A 79 3.31 -2.48 -6.96
C ILE A 79 4.72 -2.94 -6.62
N ILE A 80 5.34 -2.20 -5.71
CA ILE A 80 6.73 -2.35 -5.29
C ILE A 80 6.80 -2.80 -3.83
N SER A 81 7.54 -3.88 -3.61
CA SER A 81 7.92 -4.31 -2.26
C SER A 81 9.12 -3.49 -1.79
N ASP A 82 8.85 -2.45 -1.01
CA ASP A 82 9.82 -1.56 -0.41
C ASP A 82 9.14 -0.85 0.78
N TYR A 83 9.89 -0.03 1.51
CA TYR A 83 9.40 0.72 2.66
C TYR A 83 9.80 2.20 2.54
N ILE A 84 8.82 3.10 2.59
CA ILE A 84 9.08 4.54 2.62
C ILE A 84 9.45 4.95 4.05
N SER A 85 10.69 5.39 4.26
CA SER A 85 11.20 5.85 5.55
C SER A 85 11.06 7.35 5.79
N SER A 86 10.95 8.16 4.73
CA SER A 86 10.69 9.59 4.88
C SER A 86 9.89 10.16 3.72
N LEU A 87 9.14 11.23 3.99
CA LEU A 87 8.32 11.96 3.02
C LEU A 87 8.42 13.47 3.29
N ASP A 88 8.93 14.21 2.31
CA ASP A 88 8.98 15.67 2.30
C ASP A 88 7.75 16.23 1.57
N LEU A 89 6.90 16.92 2.35
CA LEU A 89 5.67 17.57 1.89
C LEU A 89 5.81 19.09 1.74
N SER A 90 7.00 19.65 1.98
CA SER A 90 7.23 21.11 1.96
C SER A 90 7.31 21.69 0.54
N GLN A 91 7.49 20.84 -0.46
CA GLN A 91 7.66 21.21 -1.87
C GLN A 91 6.90 20.27 -2.80
N ARG A 92 6.78 20.66 -4.07
CA ARG A 92 6.19 19.83 -5.13
C ARG A 92 7.13 19.72 -6.34
N PRO A 93 7.25 18.53 -6.98
CA PRO A 93 6.64 17.26 -6.58
C PRO A 93 7.14 16.80 -5.20
N PHE A 94 6.29 16.12 -4.45
CA PHE A 94 6.64 15.57 -3.13
C PHE A 94 7.77 14.56 -3.28
N VAL A 95 8.63 14.44 -2.27
CA VAL A 95 9.80 13.54 -2.32
C VAL A 95 9.71 12.53 -1.21
N ALA A 96 9.76 11.24 -1.53
CA ALA A 96 9.73 10.14 -0.59
C ALA A 96 10.98 9.26 -0.73
N GLN A 97 11.69 9.01 0.37
CA GLN A 97 12.81 8.08 0.39
C GLN A 97 12.39 6.71 0.85
N ALA A 98 12.84 5.71 0.11
CA ALA A 98 12.69 4.31 0.49
C ALA A 98 13.96 3.73 1.09
N ASP A 99 13.81 2.69 1.91
CA ASP A 99 14.92 2.00 2.57
C ASP A 99 15.86 1.31 1.59
N SER A 100 15.38 0.94 0.39
CA SER A 100 16.23 0.47 -0.71
C SER A 100 17.24 1.51 -1.22
N GLY A 101 17.08 2.79 -0.84
CA GLY A 101 17.82 3.93 -1.38
C GLY A 101 17.17 4.55 -2.62
N THR A 102 16.04 4.00 -3.09
CA THR A 102 15.25 4.60 -4.17
C THR A 102 14.58 5.90 -3.71
N THR A 103 14.65 6.92 -4.55
CA THR A 103 13.97 8.20 -4.36
C THR A 103 12.71 8.24 -5.21
N TYR A 104 11.55 8.39 -4.60
CA TYR A 104 10.28 8.59 -5.30
C TYR A 104 9.93 10.07 -5.31
N THR A 105 9.52 10.58 -6.47
CA THR A 105 8.90 11.90 -6.58
C THR A 105 7.48 11.76 -7.07
N ALA A 106 6.56 12.55 -6.52
CA ALA A 106 5.14 12.44 -6.86
C ALA A 106 4.37 13.75 -6.88
N ASP A 107 3.49 13.92 -7.86
CA ASP A 107 2.59 15.09 -7.93
C ASP A 107 1.54 15.06 -6.81
N ALA A 108 1.07 13.86 -6.47
CA ALA A 108 0.15 13.57 -5.38
C ALA A 108 0.59 12.32 -4.61
N VAL A 109 0.32 12.29 -3.30
CA VAL A 109 0.61 11.15 -2.42
C VAL A 109 -0.67 10.73 -1.70
N ILE A 110 -0.92 9.41 -1.65
CA ILE A 110 -1.98 8.80 -0.86
C ILE A 110 -1.33 8.01 0.29
N LEU A 111 -1.56 8.47 1.53
CA LEU A 111 -1.11 7.77 2.73
C LEU A 111 -2.15 6.74 3.14
N ALA A 112 -1.84 5.46 2.91
CA ALA A 112 -2.65 4.29 3.24
C ALA A 112 -1.89 3.31 4.15
N THR A 113 -1.02 3.85 5.01
CA THR A 113 -0.09 3.09 5.89
C THR A 113 -0.79 2.30 6.99
N GLY A 114 -2.07 2.58 7.23
CA GLY A 114 -2.89 1.86 8.20
C GLY A 114 -2.57 2.21 9.65
N ALA A 115 -2.87 1.27 10.53
CA ALA A 115 -2.58 1.31 11.95
C ALA A 115 -2.16 -0.09 12.41
N GLN A 116 -1.73 -0.25 13.66
CA GLN A 116 -1.49 -1.55 14.28
C GLN A 116 -2.03 -1.53 15.71
N ALA A 117 -2.60 -2.66 16.16
CA ALA A 117 -3.00 -2.82 17.55
C ALA A 117 -1.76 -2.82 18.45
N LYS A 118 -1.79 -2.01 19.51
CA LYS A 118 -0.76 -2.03 20.54
C LYS A 118 -1.14 -3.05 21.60
N TRP A 119 -0.40 -4.14 21.66
CA TRP A 119 -0.50 -5.15 22.71
C TRP A 119 0.21 -4.66 23.97
N LEU A 120 -0.22 -5.12 25.15
CA LEU A 120 0.37 -4.74 26.44
C LEU A 120 1.71 -5.44 26.70
N GLY A 121 2.02 -6.48 25.93
CA GLY A 121 3.24 -7.28 26.06
C GLY A 121 3.17 -8.30 27.20
N LEU A 122 1.98 -8.78 27.54
CA LEU A 122 1.79 -9.77 28.60
C LEU A 122 2.06 -11.18 28.05
N PRO A 123 2.60 -12.12 28.86
CA PRO A 123 2.80 -13.51 28.41
C PRO A 123 1.51 -14.27 28.05
N SER A 124 0.35 -13.75 28.46
CA SER A 124 -0.98 -14.34 28.25
C SER A 124 -1.78 -13.70 27.12
N GLU A 125 -1.20 -12.69 26.46
CA GLU A 125 -1.77 -12.13 25.21
C GLU A 125 -1.47 -13.05 24.02
#